data_AF-A0A5E4FKY0-F1
#
_entry.id   AF-A0A5E4FKY0-F1
#
_cell.length_a   1.000
_cell.length_b   1.000
_cell.length_c   1.000
_cell.angle_alpha   90.00
_cell.angle_beta   90.00
_cell.angle_gamma   90.00
#
_symmetry.space_group_name_H-M   'P 1'
#
loop_
_entity.id
_entity.type
_entity.pdbx_description
1 polymer ?
#
loop_
_entity_poly.entity_id
_entity_poly.type
_entity_poly.pdbx_seq_one_letter_code
_entity_poly.pdbx_strand_id
1 'polypeptide(L)'
;MTRSLSFSLPVTVVVLAIAYIYFSTVFIFIDRWFGLMSSPGLLNAAVFTGVALMCVFNYTVSVFRDPGRVPSTYMPDVEDSGNPIHEIKRKGGDLRYCQKCSHYKPARAHHCRVCKRCVLRMDHHCIWINNCVGHANYKVFFIFVVYAVMACVYSLVLLIGSLTYDPEKDEEQTGDSFRTAYVISGLLLVPLCVALSVLLGWHIYLILQNKTTIEYHEGVRAMWLAEKGGQIYSHPYDLGAYENLTMVLGPNPCSWALPASGHIGSGLRFRTAYDYASAASMSE
;
A
#
# COMPACT_ATOMS: atom_id res chain seq x y z
N MET A 1 0.61 -27.37 2.69
CA MET A 1 1.04 -26.93 1.34
C MET A 1 2.30 -26.11 1.50
N THR A 2 3.45 -26.74 1.32
CA THR A 2 4.75 -26.08 1.22
C THR A 2 4.72 -25.21 -0.04
N ARG A 3 4.61 -23.88 0.12
CA ARG A 3 4.86 -22.96 -0.99
C ARG A 3 6.29 -23.22 -1.45
N SER A 4 6.50 -23.65 -2.69
CA SER A 4 7.85 -23.64 -3.26
C SER A 4 8.37 -22.20 -3.18
N LEU A 5 9.62 -22.04 -2.78
CA LEU A 5 10.27 -20.73 -2.63
C LEU A 5 10.51 -20.01 -3.98
N SER A 6 9.90 -20.49 -5.06
CA SER A 6 9.95 -19.86 -6.38
C SER A 6 9.09 -18.60 -6.37
N PHE A 7 9.73 -17.44 -6.39
CA PHE A 7 9.04 -16.17 -6.61
C PHE A 7 8.26 -16.19 -7.92
N SER A 8 7.08 -15.54 -7.93
CA SER A 8 6.36 -15.34 -9.18
C SER A 8 7.14 -14.37 -10.07
N LEU A 9 6.96 -14.46 -11.39
CA LEU A 9 7.63 -13.58 -12.35
C LEU A 9 7.52 -12.09 -11.97
N PRO A 10 6.34 -11.54 -11.59
CA PRO A 10 6.26 -10.14 -11.17
C PRO A 10 7.07 -9.81 -9.92
N VAL A 11 7.12 -10.71 -8.93
CA VAL A 11 7.92 -10.50 -7.71
C VAL A 11 9.40 -10.51 -8.04
N THR A 12 9.84 -11.44 -8.90
CA THR A 12 11.23 -11.48 -9.40
C THR A 12 11.60 -10.19 -10.13
N VAL A 13 10.72 -9.66 -10.98
CA VAL A 13 10.93 -8.37 -11.67
C VAL A 13 11.10 -7.22 -10.68
N VAL A 14 10.27 -7.14 -9.65
CA VAL A 14 10.38 -6.08 -8.62
C VAL A 14 11.69 -6.21 -7.84
N VAL A 15 12.09 -7.41 -7.44
CA VAL A 15 13.35 -7.63 -6.71
C VAL A 15 14.56 -7.24 -7.58
N LEU A 16 14.56 -7.63 -8.87
CA LEU A 16 15.61 -7.24 -9.81
C LEU A 16 15.65 -5.72 -10.04
N ALA A 17 14.49 -5.07 -10.15
CA ALA A 17 14.42 -3.61 -10.29
C ALA A 17 14.98 -2.90 -9.04
N ILE A 18 14.63 -3.35 -7.83
CA ILE A 18 15.17 -2.79 -6.58
C ILE A 18 16.69 -2.98 -6.52
N ALA A 19 17.19 -4.18 -6.85
CA ALA A 19 18.62 -4.48 -6.84
C ALA A 19 19.39 -3.63 -7.86
N TYR A 20 18.86 -3.51 -9.09
CA TYR A 20 19.44 -2.68 -10.13
C TYR A 20 19.48 -1.20 -9.72
N ILE A 21 18.35 -0.64 -9.28
CA ILE A 21 18.26 0.76 -8.83
C ILE A 21 19.23 1.00 -7.67
N TYR A 22 19.33 0.06 -6.73
CA TYR A 22 20.27 0.18 -5.62
C TYR A 22 21.72 0.25 -6.11
N PHE A 23 22.10 -0.70 -6.97
CA PHE A 23 23.45 -0.77 -7.52
C PHE A 23 23.80 0.49 -8.31
N SER A 24 22.95 0.90 -9.26
CA SER A 24 23.21 2.07 -10.09
C SER A 24 23.27 3.36 -9.26
N THR A 25 22.43 3.48 -8.23
CA THR A 25 22.46 4.67 -7.37
C THR A 25 23.75 4.76 -6.57
N VAL A 26 24.15 3.68 -5.90
CA VAL A 26 25.31 3.69 -4.99
C VAL A 26 26.63 3.71 -5.75
N PHE A 27 26.78 2.84 -6.75
CA PHE A 27 28.07 2.61 -7.40
C PHE A 27 28.27 3.40 -8.69
N ILE A 28 27.23 4.05 -9.23
CA ILE A 28 27.33 4.87 -10.44
C ILE A 28 27.02 6.33 -10.13
N PHE A 29 25.82 6.64 -9.64
CA PHE A 29 25.38 8.05 -9.51
C PHE A 29 26.10 8.78 -8.37
N ILE A 30 26.17 8.16 -7.18
CA ILE A 30 26.86 8.74 -6.02
C ILE A 30 28.35 8.84 -6.29
N ASP A 31 28.95 7.77 -6.83
CA ASP A 31 30.39 7.77 -7.13
C ASP A 31 30.75 8.84 -8.16
N ARG A 32 29.98 8.97 -9.24
CA ARG A 32 30.23 10.00 -10.26
C ARG A 32 30.01 11.42 -9.74
N TRP A 33 28.99 11.67 -8.92
CA TRP A 33 28.65 13.04 -8.50
C TRP A 33 29.49 13.52 -7.31
N PHE A 34 29.74 12.64 -6.34
CA PHE A 34 30.41 13.01 -5.08
C PHE A 34 31.73 12.27 -4.85
N GLY A 35 32.01 11.18 -5.56
CA GLY A 35 33.04 10.20 -5.21
C GLY A 35 32.61 9.35 -4.02
N LEU A 36 32.51 8.04 -4.16
CA LEU A 36 31.91 7.18 -3.12
C LEU A 36 32.68 7.21 -1.79
N MET A 37 34.00 7.44 -1.84
CA MET A 37 34.86 7.53 -0.66
C MET A 37 34.91 8.92 -0.04
N SER A 38 34.26 9.92 -0.63
CA SER A 38 34.17 11.25 -0.02
C SER A 38 33.15 11.26 1.14
N SER A 39 33.25 12.23 2.04
CA SER A 39 32.26 12.40 3.11
C SER A 39 30.82 12.59 2.60
N PRO A 40 30.53 13.42 1.56
CA PRO A 40 29.18 13.48 1.01
C PRO A 40 28.77 12.20 0.28
N GLY A 41 29.69 11.50 -0.38
CA GLY A 41 29.41 10.21 -1.03
C GLY A 41 28.99 9.14 -0.03
N LEU A 42 29.77 8.95 1.03
CA LEU A 42 29.47 8.00 2.11
C LEU A 42 28.15 8.33 2.83
N LEU A 43 27.88 9.61 3.08
CA LEU A 43 26.62 10.03 3.70
C LEU A 43 25.42 9.70 2.81
N ASN A 44 25.47 10.05 1.52
CA ASN A 44 24.40 9.72 0.57
C ASN A 44 24.22 8.20 0.45
N ALA A 45 25.31 7.44 0.39
CA ALA A 45 25.26 5.98 0.31
C ALA A 45 24.62 5.39 1.57
N ALA A 46 24.96 5.88 2.77
CA ALA A 46 24.39 5.43 4.03
C ALA A 46 22.89 5.74 4.12
N VAL A 47 22.48 6.98 3.79
CA VAL A 47 21.07 7.40 3.82
C VAL A 47 20.25 6.59 2.81
N PHE A 48 20.72 6.50 1.57
CA PHE A 48 20.03 5.77 0.52
C PHE A 48 19.93 4.27 0.84
N THR A 49 20.98 3.68 1.43
CA THR A 49 20.95 2.30 1.92
C THR A 49 19.91 2.11 3.01
N GLY A 50 19.79 3.04 3.96
CA GLY A 50 18.73 3.01 4.96
C GLY A 50 17.32 3.02 4.36
N VAL A 51 17.07 3.89 3.37
CA VAL A 51 15.80 3.95 2.63
C VAL A 51 15.53 2.64 1.88
N ALA A 52 16.54 2.11 1.20
CA ALA A 52 16.44 0.86 0.44
C ALA A 52 16.16 -0.35 1.36
N LEU A 53 16.83 -0.45 2.51
CA LEU A 53 16.59 -1.50 3.50
C LEU A 53 15.16 -1.45 4.04
N MET A 54 14.65 -0.26 4.35
CA MET A 54 13.26 -0.09 4.78
C MET A 54 12.26 -0.46 3.67
N CYS A 55 12.56 -0.12 2.42
CA CYS A 55 11.76 -0.51 1.25
C CYS A 55 11.71 -2.05 1.12
N VAL A 56 12.88 -2.71 1.10
CA VAL A 56 13.00 -4.17 0.98
C VAL A 56 12.33 -4.89 2.14
N PHE A 57 12.51 -4.39 3.37
CA PHE A 57 11.87 -4.96 4.55
C PHE A 57 10.34 -4.93 4.42
N ASN A 58 9.76 -3.76 4.12
CA ASN A 58 8.31 -3.62 3.99
C ASN A 58 7.76 -4.40 2.78
N TYR A 59 8.49 -4.46 1.67
CA TYR A 59 8.15 -5.27 0.51
C TYR A 59 8.08 -6.76 0.89
N THR A 60 9.12 -7.25 1.57
CA THR A 60 9.20 -8.64 2.06
C THR A 60 8.03 -8.95 2.98
N VAL A 61 7.75 -8.11 3.97
CA VAL A 61 6.60 -8.30 4.86
C VAL A 61 5.28 -8.27 4.08
N SER A 62 5.12 -7.42 3.07
CA SER A 62 3.91 -7.36 2.25
C SER A 62 3.69 -8.64 1.41
N VAL A 63 4.77 -9.23 0.90
CA VAL A 63 4.74 -10.50 0.15
C VAL A 63 4.33 -11.68 1.04
N PHE A 64 4.88 -11.76 2.27
CA PHE A 64 4.74 -12.94 3.12
C PHE A 64 3.63 -12.85 4.17
N ARG A 65 3.25 -11.65 4.62
CA ARG A 65 2.23 -11.47 5.66
C ARG A 65 0.85 -11.84 5.14
N ASP A 66 0.12 -12.62 5.94
CA ASP A 66 -1.28 -12.92 5.63
C ASP A 66 -2.11 -11.62 5.63
N PRO A 67 -2.89 -11.33 4.58
CA PRO A 67 -3.71 -10.12 4.48
C PRO A 67 -4.93 -10.10 5.42
N GLY A 68 -5.20 -11.20 6.13
CA GLY A 68 -6.36 -11.35 6.99
C GLY A 68 -7.37 -12.30 6.37
N ARG A 69 -7.72 -13.35 7.10
CA ARG A 69 -8.69 -14.38 6.68
C ARG A 69 -9.98 -14.23 7.47
N VAL A 70 -11.11 -14.37 6.78
CA VAL A 70 -12.41 -14.52 7.46
C VAL A 70 -12.45 -15.90 8.15
N PRO A 71 -12.69 -15.98 9.47
CA PRO A 71 -12.88 -17.25 10.16
C PRO A 71 -14.06 -18.01 9.57
N SER A 72 -13.94 -19.33 9.38
CA SER A 72 -15.04 -20.17 8.88
C SER A 72 -16.22 -20.23 9.85
N THR A 73 -15.95 -20.00 11.14
CA THR A 73 -16.94 -19.90 12.22
C THR A 73 -17.59 -18.53 12.31
N TYR A 74 -17.22 -17.56 11.47
CA TYR A 74 -17.84 -16.24 11.50
C TYR A 74 -19.33 -16.34 11.17
N MET A 75 -20.15 -15.91 12.13
CA MET A 75 -21.59 -15.81 12.00
C MET A 75 -22.00 -14.38 12.38
N PRO A 76 -22.76 -13.67 11.54
CA PRO A 76 -23.27 -12.35 11.88
C PRO A 76 -24.24 -12.46 13.06
N ASP A 77 -24.05 -11.62 14.07
CA ASP A 77 -24.96 -11.52 15.21
C ASP A 77 -26.04 -10.48 14.89
N VAL A 78 -27.17 -10.95 14.37
CA VAL A 78 -28.26 -10.10 13.88
C VAL A 78 -28.99 -9.38 15.03
N GLU A 79 -28.86 -9.87 16.26
CA GLU A 79 -29.50 -9.32 17.46
C GLU A 79 -28.60 -8.32 18.21
N ASP A 80 -27.35 -8.14 17.76
CA ASP A 80 -26.39 -7.21 18.36
C ASP A 80 -26.77 -5.75 18.06
N SER A 81 -27.45 -5.12 19.03
CA SER A 81 -27.83 -3.70 18.99
C SER A 81 -26.63 -2.74 18.95
N GLY A 82 -25.43 -3.20 19.30
CA GLY A 82 -24.17 -2.45 19.18
C GLY A 82 -23.56 -2.48 17.77
N ASN A 83 -24.18 -3.18 16.82
CA ASN A 83 -23.74 -3.24 15.42
C ASN A 83 -24.94 -3.22 14.45
N PRO A 84 -25.66 -2.08 14.34
CA PRO A 84 -26.89 -1.98 13.56
C PRO A 84 -26.66 -2.19 12.05
N ILE A 85 -25.41 -2.11 11.58
CA ILE A 85 -25.06 -2.27 10.16
C ILE A 85 -24.40 -3.60 9.91
N HIS A 86 -25.23 -4.58 9.62
CA HIS A 86 -24.82 -5.69 8.78
C HIS A 86 -24.71 -5.15 7.36
N GLU A 87 -23.56 -5.28 6.69
CA GLU A 87 -23.53 -5.02 5.25
C GLU A 87 -24.45 -6.02 4.56
N ILE A 88 -25.64 -5.58 4.20
CA ILE A 88 -26.67 -6.39 3.58
C ILE A 88 -26.39 -6.49 2.07
N LYS A 89 -26.73 -7.61 1.45
CA LYS A 89 -26.72 -7.71 -0.02
C LYS A 89 -27.63 -6.62 -0.59
N ARG A 90 -27.12 -5.90 -1.59
CA ARG A 90 -27.87 -4.89 -2.37
C ARG A 90 -29.16 -5.41 -3.02
N LYS A 91 -29.29 -6.74 -3.20
CA LYS A 91 -30.51 -7.39 -3.68
C LYS A 91 -31.00 -8.36 -2.60
N GLY A 92 -32.22 -8.15 -2.12
CA GLY A 92 -32.96 -9.11 -1.31
C GLY A 92 -32.84 -8.98 0.21
N GLY A 93 -32.03 -8.07 0.74
CA GLY A 93 -32.00 -7.88 2.21
C GLY A 93 -31.21 -8.95 2.98
N ASP A 94 -30.59 -9.92 2.30
CA ASP A 94 -29.85 -10.99 2.95
C ASP A 94 -28.47 -10.56 3.47
N LEU A 95 -28.01 -11.24 4.52
CA LEU A 95 -26.60 -11.23 4.93
C LEU A 95 -25.65 -11.61 3.78
N ARG A 96 -24.48 -10.97 3.72
CA ARG A 96 -23.46 -11.27 2.70
C ARG A 96 -22.88 -12.66 2.93
N TYR A 97 -23.16 -13.59 2.03
CA TYR A 97 -22.60 -14.95 2.04
C TYR A 97 -21.62 -15.18 0.89
N CYS A 98 -20.56 -15.97 1.10
CA CYS A 98 -19.63 -16.40 0.07
C CYS A 98 -19.89 -17.85 -0.32
N GLN A 99 -20.54 -18.08 -1.46
CA GLN A 99 -20.82 -19.43 -1.94
C GLN A 99 -19.56 -20.28 -2.19
N LYS A 100 -18.45 -19.64 -2.59
CA LYS A 100 -17.18 -20.34 -2.88
C LYS A 100 -16.44 -20.81 -1.62
N CYS A 101 -16.65 -20.13 -0.49
CA CYS A 101 -15.99 -20.45 0.76
C CYS A 101 -16.96 -21.05 1.80
N SER A 102 -18.25 -21.10 1.47
CA SER A 102 -19.32 -21.63 2.32
C SER A 102 -19.40 -21.01 3.71
N HIS A 103 -19.22 -19.68 3.81
CA HIS A 103 -19.37 -18.95 5.07
C HIS A 103 -19.87 -17.52 4.84
N TYR A 104 -20.35 -16.86 5.91
CA TYR A 104 -20.74 -15.46 5.89
C TYR A 104 -19.52 -14.54 5.77
N LYS A 105 -19.72 -13.37 5.15
CA LYS A 105 -18.68 -12.34 4.99
C LYS A 105 -18.95 -11.21 5.98
N PRO A 106 -17.97 -10.87 6.84
CA PRO A 106 -18.05 -9.66 7.62
C PRO A 106 -18.04 -8.43 6.70
N ALA A 107 -18.38 -7.29 7.28
CA ALA A 107 -18.30 -5.99 6.61
C ALA A 107 -16.92 -5.78 5.96
N ARG A 108 -16.88 -5.15 4.79
CA ARG A 108 -15.65 -4.84 4.03
C ARG A 108 -14.85 -6.06 3.55
N ALA A 109 -15.28 -7.29 3.81
CA ALA A 109 -14.61 -8.49 3.33
C ALA A 109 -15.06 -8.88 1.91
N HIS A 110 -14.11 -9.34 1.09
CA HIS A 110 -14.37 -9.78 -0.28
C HIS A 110 -13.65 -11.08 -0.60
N HIS A 111 -14.22 -11.87 -1.52
CA HIS A 111 -13.59 -13.10 -2.01
C HIS A 111 -12.58 -12.78 -3.11
N CYS A 112 -11.30 -13.05 -2.86
CA CYS A 112 -10.27 -12.97 -3.88
C CYS A 112 -10.23 -14.27 -4.69
N ARG A 113 -10.45 -14.17 -6.01
CA ARG A 113 -10.43 -15.33 -6.91
C ARG A 113 -9.03 -15.94 -7.05
N VAL A 114 -7.98 -15.11 -6.98
CA VAL A 114 -6.58 -15.57 -7.09
C VAL A 114 -6.14 -16.27 -5.82
N CYS A 115 -6.39 -15.67 -4.65
CA CYS A 115 -6.09 -16.28 -3.35
C CYS A 115 -7.07 -17.40 -2.95
N LYS A 116 -8.19 -17.55 -3.66
CA LYS A 116 -9.26 -18.54 -3.43
C LYS A 116 -9.81 -18.53 -2.01
N ARG A 117 -9.95 -17.33 -1.41
CA ARG A 117 -10.48 -17.14 -0.06
C ARG A 117 -11.08 -15.77 0.14
N CYS A 118 -11.90 -15.62 1.18
CA CYS A 118 -12.31 -14.31 1.68
C CYS A 118 -11.20 -13.63 2.48
N VAL A 119 -10.95 -12.36 2.14
CA VAL A 119 -9.95 -11.49 2.77
C VAL A 119 -10.67 -10.39 3.53
N LEU A 120 -10.26 -10.16 4.78
CA LEU A 120 -10.80 -9.09 5.64
C LEU A 120 -10.36 -7.73 5.11
N ARG A 121 -11.28 -6.74 5.10
CA ARG A 121 -11.06 -5.39 4.55
C ARG A 121 -10.21 -5.43 3.27
N MET A 122 -10.67 -6.21 2.30
CA MET A 122 -9.89 -6.46 1.09
C MET A 122 -9.79 -5.18 0.28
N ASP A 123 -8.56 -4.77 -0.04
CA ASP A 123 -8.34 -3.64 -0.94
C ASP A 123 -8.23 -4.12 -2.38
N HIS A 124 -7.23 -4.95 -2.66
CA HIS A 124 -7.05 -5.55 -3.98
C HIS A 124 -6.16 -6.80 -3.90
N HIS A 125 -6.05 -7.52 -5.02
CA HIS A 125 -5.00 -8.50 -5.21
C HIS A 125 -3.87 -7.85 -6.00
N CYS A 126 -2.69 -7.73 -5.39
CA CYS A 126 -1.55 -7.08 -6.00
C CYS A 126 -0.62 -8.11 -6.62
N ILE A 127 -0.51 -8.08 -7.95
CA ILE A 127 0.35 -8.99 -8.71
C ILE A 127 1.83 -8.82 -8.35
N TRP A 128 2.25 -7.59 -8.03
CA TRP A 128 3.65 -7.21 -7.77
C TRP A 128 4.19 -7.71 -6.43
N ILE A 129 3.31 -8.07 -5.48
CA ILE A 129 3.67 -8.76 -4.23
C ILE A 129 3.18 -10.21 -4.20
N ASN A 130 2.49 -10.66 -5.26
CA ASN A 130 1.84 -11.97 -5.34
C ASN A 130 0.96 -12.30 -4.10
N ASN A 131 0.26 -11.29 -3.59
CA ASN A 131 -0.51 -11.38 -2.37
C ASN A 131 -1.69 -10.40 -2.42
N CYS A 132 -2.71 -10.65 -1.60
CA CYS A 132 -3.74 -9.65 -1.38
C CYS A 132 -3.21 -8.55 -0.47
N VAL A 133 -3.74 -7.35 -0.66
CA VAL A 133 -3.66 -6.26 0.31
C VAL A 133 -5.00 -6.22 1.02
N GLY A 134 -4.98 -6.38 2.35
CA GLY A 134 -6.18 -6.45 3.18
C GLY A 134 -5.91 -5.95 4.60
N HIS A 135 -6.85 -6.19 5.51
CA HIS A 135 -6.82 -5.67 6.88
C HIS A 135 -5.46 -5.84 7.58
N ALA A 136 -4.87 -7.05 7.49
CA ALA A 136 -3.73 -7.40 8.31
C ALA A 136 -2.37 -6.95 7.75
N ASN A 137 -2.31 -6.53 6.47
CA ASN A 137 -1.07 -6.11 5.81
C ASN A 137 -1.18 -4.75 5.07
N TYR A 138 -2.31 -4.05 5.12
CA TYR A 138 -2.47 -2.77 4.43
C TYR A 138 -1.43 -1.72 4.85
N LYS A 139 -1.16 -1.57 6.17
CA LYS A 139 -0.15 -0.62 6.67
C LYS A 139 1.22 -0.88 6.05
N VAL A 140 1.72 -2.12 6.13
CA VAL A 140 3.05 -2.47 5.61
C VAL A 140 3.13 -2.34 4.09
N PHE A 141 2.05 -2.62 3.36
CA PHE A 141 1.97 -2.31 1.93
C PHE A 141 2.08 -0.80 1.66
N PHE A 142 1.33 0.01 2.40
CA PHE A 142 1.36 1.47 2.25
C PHE A 142 2.77 2.03 2.54
N ILE A 143 3.40 1.59 3.63
CA ILE A 143 4.75 2.01 4.01
C ILE A 143 5.79 1.53 2.99
N PHE A 144 5.63 0.32 2.42
CA PHE A 144 6.43 -0.11 1.27
C PHE A 144 6.35 0.90 0.12
N VAL A 145 5.14 1.32 -0.29
CA VAL A 145 4.97 2.29 -1.39
C VAL A 145 5.61 3.63 -1.05
N VAL A 146 5.50 4.11 0.19
CA VAL A 146 6.16 5.35 0.66
C VAL A 146 7.69 5.24 0.50
N TYR A 147 8.32 4.18 1.01
CA TYR A 147 9.76 3.98 0.87
C TYR A 147 10.20 3.74 -0.58
N ALA A 148 9.36 3.10 -1.40
CA ALA A 148 9.64 2.91 -2.83
C ALA A 148 9.63 4.24 -3.59
N VAL A 149 8.67 5.14 -3.33
CA VAL A 149 8.64 6.49 -3.90
C VAL A 149 9.86 7.29 -3.44
N MET A 150 10.17 7.28 -2.14
CA MET A 150 11.35 7.98 -1.61
C MET A 150 12.64 7.48 -2.26
N ALA A 151 12.83 6.17 -2.42
CA ALA A 151 13.99 5.60 -3.10
C ALA A 151 14.05 6.02 -4.58
N CYS A 152 12.93 5.98 -5.30
CA CYS A 152 12.88 6.37 -6.72
C CYS A 152 13.18 7.86 -6.91
N VAL A 153 12.58 8.75 -6.10
CA VAL A 153 12.83 10.19 -6.17
C VAL A 153 14.28 10.51 -5.80
N TYR A 154 14.81 9.92 -4.73
CA TYR A 154 16.22 10.11 -4.34
C TYR A 154 17.15 9.68 -5.47
N SER A 155 16.95 8.46 -5.99
CA SER A 155 17.75 7.92 -7.10
C SER A 155 17.66 8.80 -8.36
N LEU A 156 16.47 9.33 -8.67
CA LEU A 156 16.27 10.24 -9.81
C LEU A 156 17.01 11.58 -9.63
N VAL A 157 17.01 12.14 -8.42
CA VAL A 157 17.79 13.36 -8.11
C VAL A 157 19.29 13.09 -8.28
N LEU A 158 19.79 11.96 -7.77
CA LEU A 158 21.20 11.56 -7.93
C LEU A 158 21.56 11.29 -9.40
N LEU A 159 20.67 10.65 -10.16
CA LEU A 159 20.82 10.44 -11.60
C LEU A 159 21.01 11.79 -12.31
N ILE A 160 20.07 12.72 -12.12
CA ILE A 160 20.12 14.05 -12.76
C ILE A 160 21.38 14.80 -12.34
N GLY A 161 21.68 14.84 -11.04
CA GLY A 161 22.87 15.52 -10.55
C GLY A 161 24.17 14.98 -11.14
N SER A 162 24.30 13.65 -11.20
CA SER A 162 25.47 12.99 -11.80
C SER A 162 25.59 13.20 -13.32
N LEU A 163 24.47 13.46 -14.02
CA LEU A 163 24.46 13.82 -15.45
C LEU A 163 24.85 15.29 -15.68
N THR A 164 24.49 16.18 -14.75
CA THR A 164 24.82 17.61 -14.82
C THR A 164 26.19 17.96 -14.24
N TYR A 165 26.85 16.98 -13.62
CA TYR A 165 28.20 17.14 -13.07
C TYR A 165 29.24 17.01 -14.17
N ASP A 166 30.00 18.09 -14.40
CA ASP A 166 31.04 18.18 -15.41
C ASP A 166 32.43 18.38 -14.74
N PRO A 167 33.22 17.31 -14.58
CA PRO A 167 34.62 17.43 -14.22
C PRO A 167 35.43 17.46 -15.52
N GLU A 168 35.79 18.63 -16.05
CA GLU A 168 36.27 18.81 -17.45
C GLU A 168 37.37 17.89 -18.03
N LYS A 169 38.06 17.02 -17.27
CA LYS A 169 39.16 16.16 -17.77
C LYS A 169 39.24 14.87 -16.96
N ASP A 170 38.89 13.74 -17.57
CA ASP A 170 39.56 12.45 -17.34
C ASP A 170 39.02 11.44 -18.37
N GLU A 171 39.60 11.57 -19.56
CA GLU A 171 39.93 10.49 -20.48
C GLU A 171 38.80 9.53 -20.86
N GLU A 172 37.96 10.00 -21.80
CA GLU A 172 37.74 9.47 -23.17
C GLU A 172 37.65 7.93 -23.44
N GLN A 173 37.80 7.03 -22.47
CA GLN A 173 37.90 5.57 -22.69
C GLN A 173 37.01 4.71 -21.76
N THR A 174 36.40 5.26 -20.71
CA THR A 174 35.43 4.51 -19.84
C THR A 174 33.95 4.87 -20.06
N GLY A 175 33.65 5.86 -20.90
CA GLY A 175 32.32 6.47 -21.03
C GLY A 175 31.23 5.58 -21.64
N ASP A 176 31.56 4.59 -22.46
CA ASP A 176 30.55 3.83 -23.21
C ASP A 176 29.81 2.78 -22.34
N SER A 177 30.50 2.24 -21.32
CA SER A 177 29.91 1.23 -20.40
C SER A 177 28.87 1.84 -19.46
N PHE A 178 29.10 3.06 -18.97
CA PHE A 178 28.16 3.71 -18.05
C PHE A 178 27.01 4.40 -18.78
N ARG A 179 27.22 4.85 -20.02
CA ARG A 179 26.14 5.48 -20.83
C ARG A 179 24.91 4.58 -20.96
N THR A 180 25.13 3.29 -21.20
CA THR A 180 24.04 2.29 -21.24
C THR A 180 23.30 2.20 -19.90
N ALA A 181 24.02 2.21 -18.77
CA ALA A 181 23.41 2.19 -17.45
C ALA A 181 22.59 3.46 -17.15
N TYR A 182 23.05 4.63 -17.59
CA TYR A 182 22.29 5.89 -17.48
C TYR A 182 20.98 5.85 -18.27
N VAL A 183 21.03 5.40 -19.53
CA VAL A 183 19.85 5.27 -20.38
C VAL A 183 18.84 4.27 -19.79
N ILE A 184 19.30 3.08 -19.39
CA ILE A 184 18.43 2.07 -18.77
C ILE A 184 17.83 2.62 -17.47
N SER A 185 18.63 3.31 -16.65
CA SER A 185 18.16 3.88 -15.40
C SER A 185 17.12 4.98 -15.61
N GLY A 186 17.30 5.85 -16.61
CA GLY A 186 16.30 6.87 -16.97
C GLY A 186 15.00 6.24 -17.45
N LEU A 187 15.08 5.25 -18.35
CA LEU A 187 13.92 4.51 -18.86
C LEU A 187 13.18 3.72 -17.78
N LEU A 188 13.87 3.30 -16.72
CA LEU A 188 13.28 2.60 -15.58
C LEU A 188 12.72 3.58 -14.53
N LEU A 189 13.54 4.51 -14.04
CA LEU A 189 13.23 5.36 -12.88
C LEU A 189 12.14 6.38 -13.16
N VAL A 190 12.13 7.02 -14.34
CA VAL A 190 11.14 8.07 -14.66
C VAL A 190 9.70 7.52 -14.63
N PRO A 191 9.34 6.49 -15.42
CA PRO A 191 7.99 5.95 -15.37
C PRO A 191 7.66 5.29 -14.03
N LEU A 192 8.64 4.63 -13.38
CA LEU A 192 8.44 4.03 -12.07
C LEU A 192 8.12 5.08 -11.00
N CYS A 193 8.86 6.20 -10.99
CA CYS A 193 8.63 7.31 -10.07
C CYS A 193 7.23 7.90 -10.26
N VAL A 194 6.81 8.14 -11.51
CA VAL A 194 5.46 8.65 -11.82
C VAL A 194 4.39 7.65 -11.36
N ALA A 195 4.50 6.38 -11.75
CA ALA A 195 3.52 5.35 -11.43
C ALA A 195 3.37 5.14 -9.91
N LEU A 196 4.48 5.04 -9.18
CA LEU A 196 4.45 4.87 -7.73
C LEU A 196 3.96 6.13 -7.00
N SER A 197 4.28 7.32 -7.49
CA SER A 197 3.78 8.57 -6.91
C SER A 197 2.27 8.71 -7.07
N VAL A 198 1.73 8.35 -8.24
CA VAL A 198 0.27 8.29 -8.47
C VAL A 198 -0.38 7.25 -7.56
N LEU A 199 0.22 6.07 -7.43
CA LEU A 199 -0.26 5.02 -6.52
C LEU A 199 -0.26 5.49 -5.06
N LEU A 200 0.80 6.18 -4.63
CA LEU A 200 0.89 6.73 -3.28
C LEU A 200 -0.20 7.77 -3.03
N GLY A 201 -0.36 8.73 -3.95
CA GLY A 201 -1.41 9.75 -3.86
C GLY A 201 -2.81 9.13 -3.81
N TRP A 202 -3.05 8.10 -4.61
CA TRP A 202 -4.29 7.33 -4.58
C TRP A 202 -4.56 6.70 -3.21
N HIS A 203 -3.59 6.00 -2.63
CA HIS A 203 -3.77 5.38 -1.32
C HIS A 203 -3.85 6.39 -0.17
N ILE A 204 -3.19 7.55 -0.28
CA ILE A 204 -3.38 8.66 0.68
C ILE A 204 -4.85 9.12 0.64
N TYR A 205 -5.39 9.38 -0.56
CA TYR A 205 -6.80 9.75 -0.72
C TYR A 205 -7.75 8.71 -0.13
N LEU A 206 -7.52 7.43 -0.40
CA LEU A 206 -8.33 6.34 0.16
C LEU A 206 -8.27 6.28 1.69
N ILE A 207 -7.08 6.44 2.28
CA ILE A 207 -6.93 6.45 3.75
C ILE A 207 -7.67 7.63 4.36
N LEU A 208 -7.54 8.83 3.79
CA LEU A 208 -8.20 10.03 4.31
C LEU A 208 -9.73 9.92 4.33
N GLN A 209 -10.32 9.08 3.48
CA GLN A 209 -11.77 8.80 3.42
C GLN A 209 -12.16 7.42 3.99
N ASN A 210 -11.21 6.70 4.59
CA ASN A 210 -11.36 5.32 5.08
C ASN A 210 -12.02 4.36 4.08
N LYS A 211 -11.65 4.47 2.81
CA LYS A 211 -12.11 3.60 1.73
C LYS A 211 -11.06 2.58 1.38
N THR A 212 -11.50 1.39 1.00
CA THR A 212 -10.71 0.49 0.15
C THR A 212 -10.91 0.85 -1.33
N THR A 213 -10.04 0.37 -2.21
CA THR A 213 -10.21 0.50 -3.66
C THR A 213 -11.55 -0.09 -4.13
N ILE A 214 -11.97 -1.22 -3.54
CA ILE A 214 -13.27 -1.83 -3.84
C ILE A 214 -14.42 -0.90 -3.40
N GLU A 215 -14.35 -0.39 -2.18
CA GLU A 215 -15.35 0.54 -1.62
C GLU A 215 -15.44 1.84 -2.41
N TYR A 216 -14.33 2.35 -2.95
CA TYR A 216 -14.35 3.50 -3.84
C TYR A 216 -15.21 3.23 -5.07
N HIS A 217 -14.95 2.14 -5.81
CA HIS A 217 -15.74 1.80 -7.00
C HIS A 217 -17.19 1.48 -6.67
N GLU A 218 -17.42 0.78 -5.55
CA GLU A 218 -18.75 0.49 -5.03
C GLU A 218 -19.51 1.76 -4.63
N GLY A 219 -18.80 2.75 -4.09
CA GLY A 219 -19.27 4.05 -3.61
C GLY A 219 -19.55 5.03 -4.74
N VAL A 220 -18.77 5.06 -5.83
CA VAL A 220 -19.09 5.85 -7.04
C VAL A 220 -20.51 5.57 -7.54
N ARG A 221 -20.90 4.29 -7.53
CA ARG A 221 -22.27 3.90 -7.86
C ARG A 221 -23.30 4.33 -6.81
N ALA A 222 -22.95 4.26 -5.53
CA ALA A 222 -23.84 4.66 -4.44
C ALA A 222 -24.09 6.18 -4.46
N MET A 223 -23.04 6.98 -4.71
CA MET A 223 -23.12 8.42 -4.91
C MET A 223 -24.09 8.78 -6.02
N TRP A 224 -23.94 8.15 -7.20
CA TRP A 224 -24.84 8.37 -8.33
C TRP A 224 -26.31 8.03 -8.03
N LEU A 225 -26.57 6.97 -7.24
CA LEU A 225 -27.93 6.62 -6.81
C LEU A 225 -28.49 7.62 -5.79
N ALA A 226 -27.66 8.06 -4.84
CA ALA A 226 -28.05 9.05 -3.83
C ALA A 226 -28.40 10.39 -4.50
N GLU A 227 -27.59 10.85 -5.43
CA GLU A 227 -27.81 12.08 -6.20
C GLU A 227 -29.15 12.05 -6.96
N LYS A 228 -29.46 10.92 -7.61
CA LYS A 228 -30.78 10.72 -8.25
C LYS A 228 -31.96 10.74 -7.27
N GLY A 229 -31.72 10.38 -6.01
CA GLY A 229 -32.70 10.46 -4.92
C GLY A 229 -32.68 11.79 -4.16
N GLY A 230 -31.90 12.77 -4.59
CA GLY A 230 -31.76 14.06 -3.89
C GLY A 230 -31.01 13.98 -2.56
N GLN A 231 -30.23 12.92 -2.34
CA GLN A 231 -29.47 12.68 -1.11
C GLN A 231 -27.96 12.87 -1.34
N ILE A 232 -27.27 13.35 -0.31
CA ILE A 232 -25.81 13.44 -0.31
C ILE A 232 -25.26 12.12 0.25
N TYR A 233 -24.41 11.45 -0.52
CA TYR A 233 -23.75 10.23 -0.06
C TYR A 233 -22.59 10.56 0.89
N SER A 234 -22.64 9.97 2.08
CA SER A 234 -21.51 9.91 3.00
C SER A 234 -21.04 8.47 3.14
N HIS A 235 -19.72 8.26 3.14
CA HIS A 235 -19.16 6.92 3.30
C HIS A 235 -19.23 6.52 4.77
N PRO A 236 -19.89 5.40 5.14
CA PRO A 236 -20.17 5.04 6.54
C PRO A 236 -18.95 4.96 7.46
N TYR A 237 -17.79 4.60 6.91
CA TYR A 237 -16.55 4.42 7.67
C TYR A 237 -15.68 5.67 7.72
N ASP A 238 -16.08 6.76 7.06
CA ASP A 238 -15.35 8.03 7.13
C ASP A 238 -15.70 8.74 8.44
N LEU A 239 -14.75 8.80 9.36
CA LEU A 239 -14.92 9.40 10.69
C LEU A 239 -14.15 10.72 10.85
N GLY A 240 -13.58 11.24 9.76
CA GLY A 240 -12.63 12.35 9.80
C GLY A 240 -11.20 11.91 9.56
N ALA A 241 -10.40 12.82 8.97
CA ALA A 241 -9.08 12.49 8.45
C ALA A 241 -8.11 11.91 9.50
N TYR A 242 -8.12 12.44 10.73
CA TYR A 242 -7.24 11.99 11.81
C TYR A 242 -7.62 10.59 12.30
N GLU A 243 -8.90 10.35 12.55
CA GLU A 243 -9.46 9.05 12.94
C GLU A 243 -9.20 8.00 11.86
N ASN A 244 -9.37 8.37 10.59
CA ASN A 244 -9.13 7.48 9.46
C ASN A 244 -7.64 7.12 9.34
N LEU A 245 -6.74 8.09 9.50
CA LEU A 245 -5.28 7.87 9.52
C LEU A 245 -4.87 6.96 10.69
N THR A 246 -5.35 7.25 11.90
CA THR A 246 -5.00 6.46 13.10
C THR A 246 -5.50 5.03 13.02
N MET A 247 -6.66 4.77 12.40
CA MET A 247 -7.15 3.40 12.15
C MET A 247 -6.23 2.56 11.25
N VAL A 248 -5.53 3.20 10.31
CA VAL A 248 -4.65 2.52 9.36
C VAL A 248 -3.21 2.48 9.85
N LEU A 249 -2.69 3.62 10.31
CA LEU A 249 -1.28 3.80 10.63
C LEU A 249 -0.95 3.57 12.11
N GLY A 250 -1.96 3.48 12.96
CA GLY A 250 -1.82 3.28 14.40
C GLY A 250 -2.05 4.56 15.20
N PRO A 251 -2.23 4.44 16.53
CA PRO A 251 -2.56 5.58 17.40
C PRO A 251 -1.37 6.50 17.68
N ASN A 252 -0.14 6.05 17.42
CA ASN A 252 1.07 6.83 17.66
C ASN A 252 1.66 7.34 16.33
N PRO A 253 1.57 8.66 16.03
CA PRO A 253 2.12 9.25 14.82
C PRO A 253 3.63 9.02 14.62
N CYS A 254 4.41 8.99 15.70
CA CYS A 254 5.85 8.75 15.63
C CYS A 254 6.19 7.35 15.10
N SER A 255 5.25 6.41 15.15
CA SER A 255 5.40 5.04 14.66
C SER A 255 4.81 4.81 13.27
N TRP A 256 4.26 5.85 12.62
CA TRP A 256 3.60 5.69 11.32
C TRP A 256 4.55 5.22 10.24
N ALA A 257 5.78 5.77 10.21
CA ALA A 257 6.83 5.36 9.28
C ALA A 257 7.44 3.98 9.61
N LEU A 258 7.15 3.43 10.80
CA LEU A 258 7.71 2.15 11.23
C LEU A 258 6.75 0.99 10.89
N PRO A 259 7.30 -0.14 10.38
CA PRO A 259 6.51 -1.33 10.04
C PRO A 259 6.00 -2.09 11.27
N ALA A 260 6.43 -1.70 12.47
CA ALA A 260 6.28 -2.46 13.70
C ALA A 260 4.86 -2.44 14.29
N SER A 261 4.02 -1.46 13.95
CA SER A 261 2.67 -1.44 14.55
C SER A 261 1.76 -2.45 13.85
N GLY A 262 1.10 -3.30 14.63
CA GLY A 262 0.00 -4.13 14.16
C GLY A 262 -1.14 -3.26 13.60
N HIS A 263 -2.02 -3.90 12.82
CA HIS A 263 -3.30 -3.32 12.46
C HIS A 263 -4.20 -3.23 13.71
N ILE A 264 -5.11 -2.26 13.75
CA ILE A 264 -6.04 -2.10 14.87
C ILE A 264 -7.30 -2.96 14.63
N GLY A 265 -7.70 -3.68 15.67
CA GLY A 265 -8.93 -4.48 15.67
C GLY A 265 -8.84 -5.78 14.87
N SER A 266 -9.86 -6.62 15.00
CA SER A 266 -9.91 -7.96 14.37
C SER A 266 -10.15 -7.93 12.86
N GLY A 267 -10.62 -6.80 12.31
CA GLY A 267 -11.07 -6.70 10.92
C GLY A 267 -12.45 -7.32 10.66
N LEU A 268 -13.12 -7.81 11.71
CA LEU A 268 -14.49 -8.34 11.66
C LEU A 268 -15.54 -7.26 11.90
N ARG A 269 -15.16 -6.18 12.60
CA ARG A 269 -15.99 -5.02 12.93
C ARG A 269 -15.18 -3.74 12.70
N PHE A 270 -15.87 -2.70 12.24
CA PHE A 270 -15.29 -1.38 12.00
C PHE A 270 -16.26 -0.34 12.53
N ARG A 271 -15.73 0.71 13.16
CA ARG A 271 -16.54 1.84 13.62
C ARG A 271 -17.12 2.59 12.43
N THR A 272 -18.35 3.08 12.59
CA THR A 272 -19.09 3.83 11.58
C THR A 272 -19.58 5.16 12.14
N ALA A 273 -19.93 6.10 11.25
CA ALA A 273 -20.49 7.40 11.64
C ALA A 273 -21.81 7.26 12.42
N TYR A 274 -22.53 6.14 12.26
CA TYR A 274 -23.80 5.87 12.92
C TYR A 274 -23.65 5.48 14.39
N ASP A 275 -22.50 4.89 14.76
CA ASP A 275 -22.20 4.52 16.15
C ASP A 275 -22.18 5.76 17.06
N TYR A 276 -21.73 6.91 16.53
CA TYR A 276 -21.73 8.19 17.24
C TYR A 276 -23.13 8.78 17.42
N ALA A 277 -23.99 8.67 16.40
CA ALA A 277 -25.37 9.14 16.48
C ALA A 277 -26.18 8.35 17.52
N SER A 278 -25.89 7.07 17.68
CA SER A 278 -26.56 6.20 18.66
C SER A 278 -26.14 6.56 20.09
N ALA A 279 -24.85 6.79 20.32
CA ALA A 279 -24.33 7.19 21.62
C ALA A 279 -24.87 8.55 22.09
N ALA A 280 -25.00 9.53 21.18
CA ALA A 280 -25.60 10.83 21.50
C ALA A 280 -27.09 10.72 21.88
N SER A 281 -27.84 9.84 21.21
CA SER A 281 -29.27 9.63 21.50
C SER A 281 -29.56 8.86 22.80
N MET A 282 -28.58 8.15 23.36
CA MET A 282 -28.71 7.44 24.65
C MET A 282 -28.29 8.30 25.86
N SER A 283 -27.73 9.50 25.61
CA SER A 283 -27.33 10.45 26.63
C SER A 283 -28.32 11.61 26.85
N GLU A 284 -29.44 11.61 26.13
CA GLU A 284 -30.61 12.48 26.32
C GLU A 284 -31.75 11.70 26.99
#